data_AF-A0A0P6XZM8-F1
#
_entry.id   AF-A0A0P6XZM8-F1
#
_cell.length_a   1.000
_cell.length_b   1.000
_cell.length_c   1.000
_cell.angle_alpha   90.00
_cell.angle_beta   90.00
_cell.angle_gamma   90.00
#
_symmetry.space_group_name_H-M   'P 1'
#
loop_
_entity.id
_entity.type
_entity.pdbx_description
1 polymer ?
#
loop_
_entity_poly.entity_id
_entity_poly.type
_entity_poly.pdbx_seq_one_letter_code
_entity_poly.pdbx_strand_id
1 'polypeptide(L)'
;MKPFTRALITSMLVALLTACASNQTSTTTVNSVNGGQATSSNSVTVSSPTVVVPTVESIDEVLASKATPHDTAADLNWQNADLIEIKLNDSSISANNPNVKIDGTTATISAAGSYQLSGNLSDGQIIVDTADQDLVRLILNGVTIHSSTSAPIAIMQAEQVAVILADGTQNTLSDTVDASANAASSEDLPNATLYSKADLSIDGNGSLTIQANGNDGISSNDGLIVNSGTIAITALDDGLRGKDYLVVNAGTININAQGDGLTADNEEDPSKGYISIAGGKLNVTAGGDGLSAITDILIDAGELTISAGGGRSASINTDASAKGLKAGQNMVIGEATITIDAAEDALHSDNNVTINAGTIGLAAGDDGVHADATLTINGGDLTISNSYEGLESAVITINEGNISLVAQDDGVNVAGGDGSSMQGGGMGRPGRNDSFAASNYFLSINGGTLVVDAAGDGLDANGSIMMNAGLVLVHGPTAQMNGALDYDGSFALNGGTLVAAGSAGMVQAPDSSSTQASVLINYSSAQAAGNPVQILDQSGQALVSFTPRKQYQALVFSSPALQQGASYTINSGGTLETSASGYAQTAANAGGTAYATFSVSEIVTQVGQRIGRQR
;
A
#
# COMPACT_ATOMS: atom_id res chain seq x y z
N MET A 1 -41.95 -24.48 -16.26
CA MET A 1 -42.94 -23.99 -17.27
C MET A 1 -43.76 -22.86 -16.66
N LYS A 2 -43.54 -21.65 -17.21
CA LYS A 2 -44.27 -20.37 -17.14
C LYS A 2 -43.32 -19.23 -16.73
N PRO A 3 -43.14 -18.21 -17.59
CA PRO A 3 -42.02 -17.26 -17.50
C PRO A 3 -42.41 -15.98 -16.75
N PHE A 4 -41.44 -15.39 -16.04
CA PHE A 4 -41.55 -14.03 -15.53
C PHE A 4 -40.78 -13.06 -16.42
N THR A 5 -41.51 -12.02 -16.79
CA THR A 5 -41.20 -10.98 -17.77
C THR A 5 -40.18 -10.00 -17.19
N ARG A 6 -39.04 -9.81 -17.86
CA ARG A 6 -38.09 -8.72 -17.62
C ARG A 6 -38.67 -7.41 -18.17
N ALA A 7 -38.79 -6.39 -17.32
CA ALA A 7 -39.05 -5.03 -17.74
C ALA A 7 -37.70 -4.31 -17.92
N LEU A 8 -37.35 -3.99 -19.17
CA LEU A 8 -36.21 -3.18 -19.56
C LEU A 8 -36.73 -1.74 -19.73
N ILE A 9 -36.25 -0.80 -18.92
CA ILE A 9 -36.55 0.64 -19.09
C ILE A 9 -35.44 1.24 -19.95
N THR A 10 -35.75 1.47 -21.22
CA THR A 10 -34.90 2.15 -22.19
C THR A 10 -35.29 3.63 -22.22
N SER A 11 -34.47 4.54 -21.68
CA SER A 11 -34.62 5.98 -21.89
C SER A 11 -33.87 6.42 -23.13
N MET A 12 -34.63 6.85 -24.13
CA MET A 12 -34.21 7.37 -25.42
C MET A 12 -34.16 8.91 -25.32
N LEU A 13 -32.97 9.52 -25.50
CA LEU A 13 -32.81 10.97 -25.65
C LEU A 13 -32.29 11.27 -27.06
N VAL A 14 -33.08 11.99 -27.85
CA VAL A 14 -32.80 12.33 -29.25
C VAL A 14 -32.66 13.85 -29.41
N ALA A 15 -31.55 14.21 -30.08
CA ALA A 15 -31.27 15.36 -30.93
C ALA A 15 -31.14 16.78 -30.34
N LEU A 16 -30.00 17.43 -30.64
CA LEU A 16 -29.91 18.39 -31.76
C LEU A 16 -28.43 18.73 -32.07
N LEU A 17 -27.94 18.27 -33.22
CA LEU A 17 -26.71 18.75 -33.86
C LEU A 17 -27.05 19.91 -34.80
N THR A 18 -26.40 21.06 -34.63
CA THR A 18 -26.33 22.10 -35.65
C THR A 18 -24.94 22.14 -36.26
N ALA A 19 -24.89 21.79 -37.55
CA ALA A 19 -23.73 21.91 -38.43
C ALA A 19 -23.53 23.36 -38.87
N CYS A 20 -22.27 23.79 -38.95
CA CYS A 20 -21.84 24.87 -39.83
C CYS A 20 -20.53 24.45 -40.51
N ALA A 21 -20.62 24.20 -41.81
CA ALA A 21 -19.50 23.95 -42.71
C ALA A 21 -19.24 25.19 -43.57
N SER A 22 -17.97 25.46 -43.87
CA SER A 22 -17.43 26.13 -45.07
C SER A 22 -15.92 26.34 -44.83
N ASN A 23 -14.98 26.21 -45.76
CA ASN A 23 -14.96 25.91 -47.18
C ASN A 23 -13.55 25.39 -47.52
N GLN A 24 -13.46 24.40 -48.43
CA GLN A 24 -12.26 24.12 -49.22
C GLN A 24 -12.51 24.50 -50.69
N THR A 25 -11.54 25.19 -51.29
CA THR A 25 -11.20 25.25 -52.74
C THR A 25 -9.99 26.21 -52.85
N SER A 26 -8.92 26.02 -53.64
CA SER A 26 -8.64 25.20 -54.82
C SER A 26 -7.12 25.00 -55.01
N THR A 27 -6.80 23.95 -55.78
CA THR A 27 -5.59 23.69 -56.62
C THR A 27 -5.06 24.95 -57.35
N THR A 28 -3.80 25.15 -57.76
CA THR A 28 -2.80 24.30 -58.45
C THR A 28 -1.52 25.15 -58.65
N THR A 29 -0.30 24.60 -58.61
CA THR A 29 0.73 24.66 -59.67
C THR A 29 2.07 24.10 -59.19
N VAL A 30 2.60 23.16 -59.96
CA VAL A 30 3.99 22.69 -59.92
C VAL A 30 4.83 23.63 -60.77
N ASN A 31 5.93 24.14 -60.23
CA ASN A 31 7.07 24.56 -61.04
C ASN A 31 8.38 24.35 -60.25
N SER A 32 9.29 23.63 -60.90
CA SER A 32 10.62 23.26 -60.42
C SER A 32 11.62 24.37 -60.75
N VAL A 33 12.41 24.82 -59.77
CA VAL A 33 13.72 25.46 -60.03
C VAL A 33 14.68 25.27 -58.85
N ASN A 34 15.91 24.87 -59.18
CA ASN A 34 17.13 24.80 -58.37
C ASN A 34 17.50 26.16 -57.74
N GLY A 35 18.01 26.15 -56.50
CA GLY A 35 18.74 27.28 -55.88
C GLY A 35 19.05 27.02 -54.41
N GLY A 36 20.33 27.11 -54.01
CA GLY A 36 20.83 26.61 -52.73
C GLY A 36 20.62 27.51 -51.50
N GLN A 37 20.79 26.85 -50.34
CA GLN A 37 21.22 27.35 -49.01
C GLN A 37 20.48 28.52 -48.36
N ALA A 38 19.73 28.20 -47.30
CA ALA A 38 19.94 28.73 -45.95
C ALA A 38 19.10 27.91 -44.95
N THR A 39 19.74 27.07 -44.13
CA THR A 39 19.07 26.35 -43.04
C THR A 39 18.81 27.32 -41.89
N SER A 40 17.58 27.81 -41.80
CA SER A 40 17.06 28.49 -40.61
C SER A 40 16.86 27.46 -39.49
N SER A 41 17.57 27.67 -38.39
CA SER A 41 17.36 26.97 -37.11
C SER A 41 15.97 27.26 -36.57
N ASN A 42 15.01 26.39 -36.87
CA ASN A 42 13.76 26.33 -36.13
C ASN A 42 14.06 25.66 -34.79
N SER A 43 14.27 26.47 -33.75
CA SER A 43 14.20 26.01 -32.37
C SER A 43 12.76 25.57 -32.10
N VAL A 44 12.53 24.26 -32.13
CA VAL A 44 11.33 23.67 -31.55
C VAL A 44 11.49 23.81 -30.05
N THR A 45 10.78 24.76 -29.45
CA THR A 45 10.54 24.79 -28.01
C THR A 45 9.74 23.54 -27.67
N VAL A 46 10.42 22.53 -27.15
CA VAL A 46 9.78 21.42 -26.43
C VAL A 46 9.29 22.03 -25.12
N SER A 47 7.99 22.19 -24.98
CA SER A 47 7.39 22.52 -23.70
C SER A 47 7.67 21.36 -22.75
N SER A 48 8.49 21.60 -21.72
CA SER A 48 8.66 20.64 -20.62
C SER A 48 7.28 20.29 -20.07
N PRO A 49 6.95 19.01 -19.84
CA PRO A 49 5.71 18.65 -19.17
C PRO A 49 5.65 19.40 -17.84
N THR A 50 4.56 20.11 -17.61
CA THR A 50 4.31 20.74 -16.32
C THR A 50 3.98 19.61 -15.36
N VAL A 51 4.95 19.19 -14.55
CA VAL A 51 4.74 18.20 -13.49
C VAL A 51 3.78 18.83 -12.49
N VAL A 52 2.54 18.35 -12.49
CA VAL A 52 1.62 18.60 -11.40
C VAL A 52 2.21 17.85 -10.22
N VAL A 53 2.83 18.57 -9.28
CA VAL A 53 3.15 17.98 -7.97
C VAL A 53 1.79 17.65 -7.34
N PRO A 54 1.43 16.37 -7.15
CA PRO A 54 0.19 16.05 -6.46
C PRO A 54 0.26 16.70 -5.07
N THR A 55 -0.82 17.35 -4.68
CA THR A 55 -1.00 17.77 -3.29
C THR A 55 -0.89 16.53 -2.41
N VAL A 56 -0.11 16.62 -1.33
CA VAL A 56 -0.03 15.55 -0.33
C VAL A 56 -1.45 15.20 0.10
N GLU A 57 -1.93 14.02 -0.27
CA GLU A 57 -3.23 13.55 0.18
C GLU A 57 -3.12 13.27 1.68
N SER A 58 -3.80 14.09 2.48
CA SER A 58 -3.83 13.93 3.92
C SER A 58 -4.95 12.98 4.33
N ILE A 59 -4.74 12.25 5.42
CA ILE A 59 -5.76 11.36 5.99
C ILE A 59 -7.06 12.15 6.27
N ASP A 60 -6.95 13.37 6.79
CA ASP A 60 -8.09 14.25 7.06
C ASP A 60 -8.90 14.60 5.79
N GLU A 61 -8.22 14.83 4.65
CA GLU A 61 -8.89 15.11 3.38
C GLU A 61 -9.67 13.90 2.87
N VAL A 62 -9.09 12.70 2.99
CA VAL A 62 -9.80 11.46 2.61
C VAL A 62 -10.98 11.24 3.55
N LEU A 63 -10.77 11.33 4.87
CA LEU A 63 -11.82 11.16 5.89
C LEU A 63 -12.96 12.17 5.76
N ALA A 64 -12.70 13.39 5.30
CA ALA A 64 -13.74 14.39 5.07
C ALA A 64 -14.80 13.95 4.03
N SER A 65 -14.46 12.96 3.18
CA SER A 65 -15.38 12.34 2.22
C SER A 65 -16.05 11.07 2.72
N LYS A 66 -15.69 10.57 3.92
CA LYS A 66 -16.16 9.29 4.47
C LYS A 66 -17.32 9.45 5.43
N ALA A 67 -18.07 8.36 5.58
CA ALA A 67 -19.13 8.25 6.57
C ALA A 67 -18.52 8.47 7.96
N THR A 68 -19.14 9.36 8.74
CA THR A 68 -18.65 9.68 10.08
C THR A 68 -18.84 8.47 11.01
N PRO A 69 -17.81 8.04 11.75
CA PRO A 69 -17.93 6.98 12.75
C PRO A 69 -18.98 7.35 13.82
N HIS A 70 -19.74 6.35 14.30
CA HIS A 70 -20.89 6.55 15.18
C HIS A 70 -20.56 7.03 16.59
N ASP A 71 -19.36 6.75 17.08
CA ASP A 71 -19.02 6.90 18.51
C ASP A 71 -18.87 8.36 18.95
N THR A 72 -19.26 8.62 20.20
CA THR A 72 -19.15 9.93 20.83
C THR A 72 -18.51 9.82 22.22
N ALA A 73 -17.84 10.88 22.66
CA ALA A 73 -17.29 10.93 24.02
C ALA A 73 -18.36 10.75 25.14
N ALA A 74 -19.65 10.88 24.83
CA ALA A 74 -20.74 10.63 25.78
C ALA A 74 -20.98 9.13 26.03
N ASP A 75 -20.53 8.26 25.13
CA ASP A 75 -20.80 6.82 25.19
C ASP A 75 -20.02 6.13 26.31
N LEU A 76 -18.91 6.72 26.75
CA LEU A 76 -18.13 6.29 27.92
C LEU A 76 -18.61 6.87 29.26
N ASN A 77 -19.64 7.71 29.25
CA ASN A 77 -20.16 8.32 30.47
C ASN A 77 -21.43 7.62 30.94
N TRP A 78 -21.34 6.87 32.03
CA TRP A 78 -22.52 6.31 32.73
C TRP A 78 -22.40 6.48 34.24
N GLN A 79 -23.52 6.31 34.94
CA GLN A 79 -23.58 6.35 36.40
C GLN A 79 -23.77 4.93 36.95
N ASN A 80 -22.99 4.57 37.98
CA ASN A 80 -23.09 3.24 38.61
C ASN A 80 -24.47 2.94 39.20
N ALA A 81 -25.25 3.98 39.54
CA ALA A 81 -26.58 3.82 40.09
C ALA A 81 -27.61 3.28 39.08
N ASP A 82 -27.33 3.41 37.78
CA ASP A 82 -28.23 3.02 36.69
C ASP A 82 -27.86 1.65 36.09
N LEU A 83 -26.89 0.95 36.68
CA LEU A 83 -26.42 -0.35 36.20
C LEU A 83 -27.44 -1.46 36.46
N ILE A 84 -27.77 -2.18 35.39
CA ILE A 84 -28.58 -3.40 35.44
C ILE A 84 -27.64 -4.60 35.47
N GLU A 85 -27.57 -5.29 36.61
CA GLU A 85 -26.74 -6.49 36.74
C GLU A 85 -27.37 -7.71 36.05
N ILE A 86 -26.58 -8.39 35.23
CA ILE A 86 -26.86 -9.72 34.66
C ILE A 86 -25.76 -10.67 35.14
N LYS A 87 -26.12 -11.65 35.98
CA LYS A 87 -25.19 -12.63 36.54
C LYS A 87 -25.33 -13.98 35.84
N LEU A 88 -24.20 -14.52 35.40
CA LEU A 88 -24.07 -15.79 34.70
C LEU A 88 -23.54 -16.85 35.69
N ASN A 89 -24.31 -17.93 35.87
CA ASN A 89 -24.05 -18.97 36.87
C ASN A 89 -23.98 -20.37 36.22
N ASP A 90 -23.08 -20.52 35.27
CA ASP A 90 -22.81 -21.68 34.41
C ASP A 90 -24.02 -22.12 33.57
N SER A 91 -25.04 -22.70 34.19
CA SER A 91 -26.25 -23.23 33.54
C SER A 91 -27.50 -22.38 33.78
N SER A 92 -27.35 -21.17 34.32
CA SER A 92 -28.47 -20.24 34.55
C SER A 92 -28.04 -18.78 34.50
N ILE A 93 -29.00 -17.90 34.20
CA ILE A 93 -28.82 -16.44 34.22
C ILE A 93 -29.77 -15.84 35.26
N SER A 94 -29.35 -14.75 35.91
CA SER A 94 -30.19 -13.97 36.81
C SER A 94 -30.02 -12.46 36.58
N ALA A 95 -31.14 -11.75 36.51
CA ALA A 95 -31.22 -10.29 36.42
C ALA A 95 -32.54 -9.84 37.08
N ASN A 96 -32.56 -8.64 37.65
CA ASN A 96 -33.76 -8.08 38.28
C ASN A 96 -34.16 -6.76 37.60
N ASN A 97 -34.59 -6.86 36.34
CA ASN A 97 -35.05 -5.72 35.57
C ASN A 97 -36.05 -6.16 34.48
N PRO A 98 -37.16 -5.44 34.27
CA PRO A 98 -38.15 -5.80 33.25
C PRO A 98 -37.62 -5.76 31.82
N ASN A 99 -36.53 -5.03 31.57
CA ASN A 99 -35.91 -4.91 30.25
C ASN A 99 -34.98 -6.09 29.93
N VAL A 100 -34.83 -7.06 30.86
CA VAL A 100 -34.05 -8.28 30.65
C VAL A 100 -34.96 -9.49 30.81
N LYS A 101 -35.29 -10.12 29.69
CA LYS A 101 -36.04 -11.38 29.67
C LYS A 101 -35.07 -12.55 29.73
N ILE A 102 -35.26 -13.46 30.68
CA ILE A 102 -34.45 -14.68 30.81
C ILE A 102 -35.29 -15.89 30.41
N ASP A 103 -34.75 -16.70 29.50
CA ASP A 103 -35.29 -17.99 29.09
C ASP A 103 -34.17 -19.05 29.15
N GLY A 104 -34.11 -19.78 30.26
CA GLY A 104 -33.04 -20.76 30.51
C GLY A 104 -31.65 -20.10 30.57
N THR A 105 -30.81 -20.44 29.58
CA THR A 105 -29.45 -19.90 29.40
C THR A 105 -29.38 -18.78 28.35
N THR A 106 -30.53 -18.21 27.96
CA THR A 106 -30.59 -17.03 27.08
C THR A 106 -31.14 -15.83 27.84
N ALA A 107 -30.47 -14.68 27.72
CA ALA A 107 -30.97 -13.39 28.19
C ALA A 107 -31.17 -12.43 27.02
N THR A 108 -32.36 -11.84 26.90
CA THR A 108 -32.70 -10.83 25.90
C THR A 108 -32.86 -9.46 26.55
N ILE A 109 -32.04 -8.50 26.13
CA ILE A 109 -32.08 -7.09 26.51
C ILE A 109 -32.96 -6.36 25.49
N SER A 110 -34.05 -5.74 25.96
CA SER A 110 -35.07 -5.15 25.09
C SER A 110 -35.21 -3.62 25.19
N ALA A 111 -34.26 -2.95 25.84
CA ALA A 111 -34.26 -1.50 25.99
C ALA A 111 -32.82 -0.95 26.01
N ALA A 112 -32.67 0.33 25.67
CA ALA A 112 -31.44 1.07 25.90
C ALA A 112 -31.11 1.17 27.40
N GLY A 113 -29.82 1.29 27.72
CA GLY A 113 -29.35 1.32 29.11
C GLY A 113 -27.97 0.71 29.30
N SER A 114 -27.54 0.63 30.56
CA SER A 114 -26.23 0.07 30.94
C SER A 114 -26.40 -1.26 31.66
N TYR A 115 -25.84 -2.31 31.07
CA TYR A 115 -25.98 -3.70 31.53
C TYR A 115 -24.60 -4.23 31.90
N GLN A 116 -24.41 -4.62 33.17
CA GLN A 116 -23.17 -5.20 33.63
C GLN A 116 -23.28 -6.72 33.69
N LEU A 117 -22.46 -7.39 32.89
CA LEU A 117 -22.39 -8.84 32.83
C LEU A 117 -21.22 -9.34 33.69
N SER A 118 -21.44 -10.41 34.46
CA SER A 118 -20.40 -11.03 35.27
C SER A 118 -20.65 -12.51 35.48
N GLY A 119 -19.58 -13.30 35.61
CA GLY A 119 -19.64 -14.75 35.84
C GLY A 119 -19.54 -15.58 34.56
N ASN A 120 -19.91 -16.86 34.65
CA ASN A 120 -19.70 -17.82 33.56
C ASN A 120 -21.04 -18.32 33.01
N LEU A 121 -21.11 -18.56 31.70
CA LEU A 121 -22.21 -19.26 31.04
C LEU A 121 -21.60 -20.36 30.17
N SER A 122 -21.79 -21.61 30.56
CA SER A 122 -21.13 -22.74 29.91
C SER A 122 -21.71 -23.07 28.55
N ASP A 123 -22.98 -22.75 28.33
CA ASP A 123 -23.64 -22.84 27.03
C ASP A 123 -24.89 -21.95 27.02
N GLY A 124 -24.87 -20.84 26.28
CA GLY A 124 -25.99 -19.92 26.21
C GLY A 124 -25.68 -18.62 25.48
N GLN A 125 -26.60 -17.65 25.60
CA GLN A 125 -26.57 -16.44 24.77
C GLN A 125 -27.01 -15.18 25.51
N ILE A 126 -26.39 -14.06 25.16
CA ILE A 126 -26.87 -12.71 25.45
C ILE A 126 -27.33 -12.08 24.14
N ILE A 127 -28.60 -11.69 24.07
CA ILE A 127 -29.21 -11.08 22.90
C ILE A 127 -29.55 -9.62 23.21
N VAL A 128 -29.18 -8.70 22.33
CA VAL A 128 -29.72 -7.32 22.32
C VAL A 128 -30.74 -7.22 21.18
N ASP A 129 -31.98 -6.89 21.53
CA ASP A 129 -33.11 -6.79 20.61
C ASP A 129 -34.04 -5.67 21.06
N THR A 130 -33.67 -4.43 20.72
CA THR A 130 -34.39 -3.21 21.09
C THR A 130 -34.61 -2.31 19.89
N ALA A 131 -35.77 -1.66 19.86
CA ALA A 131 -36.10 -0.61 18.90
C ALA A 131 -35.76 0.79 19.42
N ASP A 132 -35.17 0.90 20.62
CA ASP A 132 -34.75 2.17 21.18
C ASP A 132 -33.61 2.77 20.33
N GLN A 133 -33.56 4.09 20.29
CA GLN A 133 -32.60 4.87 19.52
C GLN A 133 -31.40 5.31 20.39
N ASP A 134 -31.51 5.14 21.70
CA ASP A 134 -30.44 5.43 22.65
C ASP A 134 -29.48 4.22 22.76
N LEU A 135 -28.26 4.49 23.21
CA LEU A 135 -27.19 3.50 23.34
C LEU A 135 -27.50 2.37 24.34
N VAL A 136 -27.23 1.12 23.93
CA VAL A 136 -27.08 -0.02 24.84
C VAL A 136 -25.60 -0.19 25.19
N ARG A 137 -25.27 -0.17 26.48
CA ARG A 137 -23.91 -0.44 26.98
C ARG A 137 -23.86 -1.84 27.60
N LEU A 138 -22.98 -2.69 27.08
CA LEU A 138 -22.68 -4.01 27.63
C LEU A 138 -21.32 -3.96 28.33
N ILE A 139 -21.33 -3.88 29.66
CA ILE A 139 -20.12 -3.83 30.47
C ILE A 139 -19.72 -5.26 30.84
N LEU A 140 -18.63 -5.76 30.24
CA LEU A 140 -18.08 -7.07 30.49
C LEU A 140 -17.15 -7.01 31.70
N ASN A 141 -17.62 -7.53 32.84
CA ASN A 141 -16.95 -7.48 34.13
C ASN A 141 -16.55 -8.88 34.59
N GLY A 142 -15.59 -9.49 33.88
CA GLY A 142 -15.08 -10.83 34.17
C GLY A 142 -16.04 -11.93 33.73
N VAL A 143 -16.42 -11.90 32.45
CA VAL A 143 -17.33 -12.91 31.88
C VAL A 143 -16.61 -14.04 31.15
N THR A 144 -17.16 -15.24 31.19
CA THR A 144 -16.82 -16.31 30.24
C THR A 144 -18.11 -16.87 29.66
N ILE A 145 -18.34 -16.70 28.36
CA ILE A 145 -19.57 -17.12 27.70
C ILE A 145 -19.21 -18.06 26.55
N HIS A 146 -19.77 -19.26 26.58
CA HIS A 146 -19.70 -20.21 25.48
C HIS A 146 -21.09 -20.43 24.90
N SER A 147 -21.17 -20.65 23.58
CA SER A 147 -22.39 -21.07 22.91
C SER A 147 -22.11 -22.17 21.91
N SER A 148 -22.79 -23.30 22.06
CA SER A 148 -22.67 -24.44 21.15
C SER A 148 -23.55 -24.30 19.90
N THR A 149 -24.40 -23.28 19.84
CA THR A 149 -25.48 -23.16 18.84
C THR A 149 -25.45 -21.87 18.02
N SER A 150 -24.80 -20.80 18.52
CA SER A 150 -24.78 -19.48 17.86
C SER A 150 -23.71 -18.57 18.50
N ALA A 151 -23.74 -17.27 18.22
CA ALA A 151 -22.86 -16.26 18.81
C ALA A 151 -23.16 -16.09 20.31
N PRO A 152 -22.18 -16.17 21.24
CA PRO A 152 -22.36 -15.86 22.67
C PRO A 152 -23.03 -14.53 22.96
N ILE A 153 -22.71 -13.50 22.17
CA ILE A 153 -23.37 -12.20 22.21
C ILE A 153 -23.86 -11.85 20.81
N ALA A 154 -25.17 -11.65 20.67
CA ALA A 154 -25.82 -11.35 19.40
C ALA A 154 -26.66 -10.07 19.53
N ILE A 155 -26.28 -9.02 18.81
CA ILE A 155 -27.03 -7.76 18.73
C ILE A 155 -27.88 -7.83 17.45
N MET A 156 -29.13 -8.21 17.62
CA MET A 156 -30.07 -8.47 16.52
C MET A 156 -30.86 -7.22 16.13
N GLN A 157 -31.06 -6.31 17.09
CA GLN A 157 -31.65 -4.99 16.85
C GLN A 157 -31.18 -4.00 17.92
N ALA A 158 -30.61 -2.88 17.50
CA ALA A 158 -30.31 -1.69 18.28
C ALA A 158 -30.01 -0.54 17.31
N GLU A 159 -29.98 0.70 17.77
CA GLU A 159 -29.36 1.78 17.00
C GLU A 159 -27.83 1.68 17.06
N GLN A 160 -27.29 1.47 18.26
CA GLN A 160 -25.87 1.34 18.52
C GLN A 160 -25.62 0.59 19.83
N VAL A 161 -24.50 -0.12 19.91
CA VAL A 161 -24.08 -0.85 21.11
C VAL A 161 -22.61 -0.58 21.42
N ALA A 162 -22.32 -0.30 22.69
CA ALA A 162 -20.95 -0.18 23.19
C ALA A 162 -20.64 -1.35 24.14
N VAL A 163 -19.63 -2.14 23.80
CA VAL A 163 -19.07 -3.19 24.64
C VAL A 163 -17.91 -2.59 25.45
N ILE A 164 -18.06 -2.54 26.76
CA ILE A 164 -17.08 -1.93 27.68
C ILE A 164 -16.37 -3.03 28.46
N LEU A 165 -15.06 -3.17 28.24
CA LEU A 165 -14.18 -4.09 28.93
C LEU A 165 -13.78 -3.50 30.28
N ALA A 166 -14.42 -3.95 31.36
CA ALA A 166 -14.20 -3.38 32.69
C ALA A 166 -12.73 -3.52 33.13
N ASP A 167 -12.21 -2.49 33.78
CA ASP A 167 -10.81 -2.39 34.18
C ASP A 167 -10.34 -3.60 35.00
N GLY A 168 -9.18 -4.16 34.62
CA GLY A 168 -8.55 -5.28 35.31
C GLY A 168 -9.28 -6.61 35.19
N THR A 169 -10.31 -6.69 34.34
CA THR A 169 -11.07 -7.93 34.10
C THR A 169 -10.60 -8.64 32.84
N GLN A 170 -10.83 -9.94 32.81
CA GLN A 170 -10.60 -10.78 31.64
C GLN A 170 -11.94 -11.36 31.20
N ASN A 171 -12.28 -11.17 29.94
CA ASN A 171 -13.53 -11.61 29.36
C ASN A 171 -13.25 -12.59 28.21
N THR A 172 -14.00 -13.69 28.14
CA THR A 172 -13.84 -14.71 27.10
C THR A 172 -15.18 -15.00 26.44
N LEU A 173 -15.24 -14.96 25.11
CA LEU A 173 -16.38 -15.42 24.31
C LEU A 173 -15.92 -16.54 23.37
N SER A 174 -16.73 -17.58 23.19
CA SER A 174 -16.42 -18.68 22.27
C SER A 174 -17.67 -19.34 21.70
N ASP A 175 -17.63 -19.73 20.43
CA ASP A 175 -18.66 -20.54 19.77
C ASP A 175 -18.12 -21.91 19.30
N THR A 176 -18.96 -22.76 18.71
CA THR A 176 -18.52 -24.03 18.08
C THR A 176 -18.94 -24.23 16.63
N VAL A 177 -19.85 -23.41 16.13
CA VAL A 177 -20.50 -23.60 14.83
C VAL A 177 -20.75 -22.26 14.17
N ASP A 178 -20.65 -22.22 12.84
CA ASP A 178 -21.20 -21.10 12.08
C ASP A 178 -22.73 -21.23 12.07
N ALA A 179 -23.40 -20.33 12.79
CA ALA A 179 -24.86 -20.29 12.81
C ALA A 179 -25.46 -19.85 11.47
N SER A 180 -24.67 -19.21 10.58
CA SER A 180 -25.10 -18.73 9.28
C SER A 180 -24.97 -19.78 8.15
N ALA A 181 -24.09 -20.78 8.30
CA ALA A 181 -23.77 -21.82 7.30
C ALA A 181 -24.97 -22.60 6.71
N ASN A 182 -26.13 -22.58 7.37
CA ASN A 182 -27.33 -23.32 6.95
C ASN A 182 -28.58 -22.43 6.73
N ALA A 183 -28.42 -21.11 6.66
CA ALA A 183 -29.53 -20.18 6.46
C ALA A 183 -29.99 -20.12 4.99
N ALA A 184 -31.30 -19.92 4.76
CA ALA A 184 -31.84 -19.67 3.41
C ALA A 184 -31.48 -18.26 2.87
N SER A 185 -31.07 -17.36 3.77
CA SER A 185 -30.44 -16.06 3.52
C SER A 185 -29.46 -15.76 4.65
N SER A 186 -28.20 -15.46 4.33
CA SER A 186 -27.09 -15.29 5.29
C SER A 186 -27.18 -14.02 6.14
N GLU A 187 -27.91 -12.99 5.68
CA GLU A 187 -28.00 -11.66 6.32
C GLU A 187 -28.77 -11.65 7.66
N ASP A 188 -29.43 -12.74 8.04
CA ASP A 188 -30.34 -12.77 9.19
C ASP A 188 -29.82 -13.49 10.44
N LEU A 189 -28.71 -14.21 10.34
CA LEU A 189 -28.15 -14.98 11.45
C LEU A 189 -26.76 -14.47 11.83
N PRO A 190 -26.38 -14.60 13.12
CA PRO A 190 -25.02 -14.27 13.55
C PRO A 190 -23.97 -15.07 12.79
N ASN A 191 -23.00 -14.36 12.22
CA ASN A 191 -21.83 -14.91 11.53
C ASN A 191 -20.51 -14.56 12.25
N ALA A 192 -20.57 -14.24 13.54
CA ALA A 192 -19.41 -13.94 14.37
C ALA A 192 -19.64 -14.35 15.84
N THR A 193 -18.58 -14.57 16.61
CA THR A 193 -18.71 -14.85 18.06
C THR A 193 -19.27 -13.65 18.84
N LEU A 194 -18.86 -12.43 18.48
CA LEU A 194 -19.54 -11.20 18.87
C LEU A 194 -20.12 -10.56 17.60
N TYR A 195 -21.43 -10.66 17.45
CA TYR A 195 -22.12 -10.26 16.23
C TYR A 195 -23.05 -9.08 16.47
N SER A 196 -23.06 -8.12 15.54
CA SER A 196 -23.97 -6.99 15.54
C SER A 196 -24.59 -6.71 14.19
N LYS A 197 -25.92 -6.53 14.17
CA LYS A 197 -26.68 -5.95 13.06
C LYS A 197 -26.65 -4.41 13.05
N ALA A 198 -26.11 -3.80 14.09
CA ALA A 198 -26.06 -2.35 14.31
C ALA A 198 -24.61 -1.89 14.53
N ASP A 199 -24.40 -0.57 14.56
CA ASP A 199 -23.14 0.05 14.95
C ASP A 199 -22.61 -0.51 16.30
N LEU A 200 -21.33 -0.90 16.31
CA LEU A 200 -20.67 -1.53 17.45
C LEU A 200 -19.38 -0.81 17.82
N SER A 201 -19.25 -0.43 19.09
CA SER A 201 -18.02 0.10 19.68
C SER A 201 -17.46 -0.83 20.76
N ILE A 202 -16.13 -0.92 20.84
CA ILE A 202 -15.41 -1.61 21.92
C ILE A 202 -14.49 -0.62 22.64
N ASP A 203 -14.63 -0.55 23.96
CA ASP A 203 -13.83 0.33 24.82
C ASP A 203 -13.49 -0.34 26.16
N GLY A 204 -12.74 0.35 27.01
CA GLY A 204 -12.33 -0.07 28.35
C GLY A 204 -10.94 -0.70 28.40
N ASN A 205 -10.32 -0.69 29.59
CA ASN A 205 -8.95 -1.17 29.77
C ASN A 205 -8.86 -2.67 30.10
N GLY A 206 -9.98 -3.38 30.17
CA GLY A 206 -10.02 -4.83 30.36
C GLY A 206 -9.51 -5.60 29.15
N SER A 207 -9.53 -6.94 29.24
CA SER A 207 -9.20 -7.82 28.12
C SER A 207 -10.41 -8.58 27.59
N LEU A 208 -10.39 -8.86 26.29
CA LEU A 208 -11.36 -9.70 25.59
C LEU A 208 -10.63 -10.77 24.78
N THR A 209 -10.97 -12.03 25.01
CA THR A 209 -10.52 -13.17 24.22
C THR A 209 -11.70 -13.75 23.45
N ILE A 210 -11.56 -13.86 22.13
CA ILE A 210 -12.55 -14.42 21.21
C ILE A 210 -11.99 -15.70 20.61
N GLN A 211 -12.72 -16.81 20.76
CA GLN A 211 -12.45 -18.07 20.07
C GLN A 211 -13.62 -18.38 19.13
N ALA A 212 -13.53 -17.85 17.91
CA ALA A 212 -14.51 -18.04 16.84
C ALA A 212 -14.18 -19.32 16.05
N ASN A 213 -14.90 -20.39 16.38
CA ASN A 213 -14.79 -21.69 15.74
C ASN A 213 -15.87 -21.90 14.67
N GLY A 214 -16.77 -20.93 14.49
CA GLY A 214 -17.75 -20.91 13.42
C GLY A 214 -17.27 -20.14 12.19
N ASN A 215 -17.05 -18.83 12.37
CA ASN A 215 -16.79 -17.88 11.30
C ASN A 215 -15.92 -16.71 11.81
N ASP A 216 -16.40 -15.46 11.73
CA ASP A 216 -15.67 -14.26 12.14
C ASP A 216 -15.50 -14.16 13.67
N GLY A 217 -14.47 -13.44 14.11
CA GLY A 217 -14.29 -13.07 15.51
C GLY A 217 -15.34 -12.08 16.00
N ILE A 218 -15.26 -10.85 15.50
CA ILE A 218 -16.18 -9.76 15.83
C ILE A 218 -16.66 -9.14 14.52
N SER A 219 -17.98 -9.07 14.33
CA SER A 219 -18.56 -8.55 13.09
C SER A 219 -19.71 -7.59 13.37
N SER A 220 -19.71 -6.47 12.66
CA SER A 220 -20.81 -5.49 12.57
C SER A 220 -21.26 -5.37 11.13
N ASN A 221 -22.58 -5.49 10.90
CA ASN A 221 -23.19 -5.21 9.60
C ASN A 221 -23.19 -3.71 9.25
N ASP A 222 -22.90 -2.83 10.22
CA ASP A 222 -22.69 -1.40 10.02
C ASP A 222 -21.22 -1.06 10.38
N GLY A 223 -20.97 -0.05 11.19
CA GLY A 223 -19.65 0.34 11.65
C GLY A 223 -19.14 -0.47 12.84
N LEU A 224 -17.83 -0.69 12.88
CA LEU A 224 -17.11 -1.23 14.03
C LEU A 224 -16.01 -0.26 14.47
N ILE A 225 -15.99 0.10 15.75
CA ILE A 225 -14.97 0.98 16.35
C ILE A 225 -14.29 0.25 17.51
N VAL A 226 -12.97 0.27 17.53
CA VAL A 226 -12.14 -0.18 18.65
C VAL A 226 -11.39 1.01 19.22
N ASN A 227 -11.86 1.51 20.36
CA ASN A 227 -11.25 2.65 21.02
C ASN A 227 -10.06 2.27 21.89
N SER A 228 -10.15 1.14 22.60
CA SER A 228 -9.13 0.71 23.55
C SER A 228 -9.29 -0.77 23.92
N GLY A 229 -8.47 -1.24 24.88
CA GLY A 229 -8.53 -2.60 25.42
C GLY A 229 -7.42 -3.54 24.94
N THR A 230 -7.36 -4.72 25.55
CA THR A 230 -6.49 -5.82 25.11
C THR A 230 -7.34 -6.92 24.49
N ILE A 231 -7.32 -7.03 23.16
CA ILE A 231 -8.20 -7.93 22.40
C ILE A 231 -7.35 -9.02 21.76
N ALA A 232 -7.75 -10.28 21.93
CA ALA A 232 -7.14 -11.45 21.31
C ALA A 232 -8.21 -12.27 20.59
N ILE A 233 -8.03 -12.53 19.31
CA ILE A 233 -9.00 -13.21 18.44
C ILE A 233 -8.34 -14.38 17.74
N THR A 234 -8.94 -15.55 17.84
CA THR A 234 -8.73 -16.66 16.89
C THR A 234 -10.03 -16.86 16.11
N ALA A 235 -9.98 -16.79 14.79
CA ALA A 235 -11.15 -16.91 13.91
C ALA A 235 -10.93 -17.90 12.77
N LEU A 236 -11.99 -18.61 12.37
CA LEU A 236 -11.99 -19.49 11.19
C LEU A 236 -12.22 -18.75 9.88
N ASP A 237 -12.74 -17.53 9.94
CA ASP A 237 -12.81 -16.62 8.80
C ASP A 237 -12.13 -15.31 9.22
N ASP A 238 -12.85 -14.19 9.28
CA ASP A 238 -12.24 -12.88 9.52
C ASP A 238 -12.03 -12.58 11.01
N GLY A 239 -11.00 -11.79 11.34
CA GLY A 239 -10.74 -11.35 12.71
C GLY A 239 -11.74 -10.30 13.20
N LEU A 240 -11.66 -9.11 12.61
CA LEU A 240 -12.56 -7.97 12.87
C LEU A 240 -13.21 -7.54 11.56
N ARG A 241 -14.53 -7.38 11.57
CA ARG A 241 -15.27 -6.86 10.42
C ARG A 241 -16.23 -5.76 10.82
N GLY A 242 -16.07 -4.60 10.20
CA GLY A 242 -17.08 -3.54 10.22
C GLY A 242 -17.44 -3.24 8.79
N LYS A 243 -18.60 -3.71 8.34
CA LYS A 243 -19.00 -3.64 6.93
C LYS A 243 -18.89 -2.22 6.38
N ASP A 244 -19.44 -1.24 7.10
CA ASP A 244 -19.44 0.16 6.68
C ASP A 244 -18.10 0.84 6.92
N TYR A 245 -17.46 0.53 8.04
CA TYR A 245 -16.13 0.98 8.37
C TYR A 245 -15.59 0.19 9.55
N LEU A 246 -14.27 0.07 9.61
CA LEU A 246 -13.56 -0.42 10.78
C LEU A 246 -12.56 0.64 11.24
N VAL A 247 -12.79 1.21 12.42
CA VAL A 247 -11.94 2.24 13.01
C VAL A 247 -11.23 1.70 14.23
N VAL A 248 -9.91 1.86 14.29
CA VAL A 248 -9.08 1.51 15.46
C VAL A 248 -8.39 2.77 15.96
N ASN A 249 -8.84 3.28 17.10
CA ASN A 249 -8.26 4.49 17.69
C ASN A 249 -7.05 4.15 18.58
N ALA A 250 -7.13 3.07 19.35
CA ALA A 250 -6.03 2.56 20.18
C ALA A 250 -6.28 1.11 20.61
N GLY A 251 -5.44 0.60 21.52
CA GLY A 251 -5.54 -0.74 22.09
C GLY A 251 -4.36 -1.64 21.76
N THR A 252 -4.38 -2.87 22.28
CA THR A 252 -3.48 -3.95 21.88
C THR A 252 -4.31 -5.09 21.32
N ILE A 253 -4.22 -5.31 20.01
CA ILE A 253 -5.07 -6.22 19.26
C ILE A 253 -4.20 -7.33 18.66
N ASN A 254 -4.52 -8.58 18.96
CA ASN A 254 -3.84 -9.76 18.44
C ASN A 254 -4.84 -10.63 17.70
N ILE A 255 -4.64 -10.85 16.41
CA ILE A 255 -5.57 -11.60 15.55
C ILE A 255 -4.83 -12.76 14.90
N ASN A 256 -5.45 -13.94 14.95
CA ASN A 256 -5.11 -15.11 14.16
C ASN A 256 -6.37 -15.58 13.41
N ALA A 257 -6.53 -15.12 12.18
CA ALA A 257 -7.66 -15.38 11.29
C ALA A 257 -7.25 -16.36 10.19
N GLN A 258 -8.13 -17.27 9.79
CA GLN A 258 -7.89 -18.08 8.58
C GLN A 258 -8.38 -17.36 7.31
N GLY A 259 -9.32 -16.43 7.44
CA GLY A 259 -9.67 -15.43 6.44
C GLY A 259 -8.81 -14.17 6.58
N ASP A 260 -9.44 -13.01 6.44
CA ASP A 260 -8.77 -11.71 6.52
C ASP A 260 -8.59 -11.28 7.98
N GLY A 261 -7.57 -10.47 8.25
CA GLY A 261 -7.35 -9.96 9.61
C GLY A 261 -8.41 -8.95 10.01
N LEU A 262 -8.52 -7.89 9.21
CA LEU A 262 -9.42 -6.75 9.40
C LEU A 262 -10.15 -6.46 8.08
N THR A 263 -11.47 -6.35 8.12
CA THR A 263 -12.31 -6.25 6.93
C THR A 263 -13.29 -5.08 7.02
N ALA A 264 -13.40 -4.31 5.92
CA ALA A 264 -14.50 -3.36 5.69
C ALA A 264 -15.00 -3.47 4.24
N ASP A 265 -16.22 -3.98 4.05
CA ASP A 265 -16.67 -4.54 2.78
C ASP A 265 -18.01 -3.99 2.24
N ASN A 266 -18.39 -2.78 2.64
CA ASN A 266 -19.52 -2.09 2.00
C ASN A 266 -19.16 -1.65 0.58
N GLU A 267 -19.76 -2.31 -0.42
CA GLU A 267 -19.62 -2.01 -1.85
C GLU A 267 -20.71 -1.05 -2.39
N GLU A 268 -21.71 -0.72 -1.58
CA GLU A 268 -22.90 0.02 -2.02
C GLU A 268 -22.75 1.54 -1.89
N ASP A 269 -22.02 2.00 -0.87
CA ASP A 269 -21.80 3.42 -0.56
C ASP A 269 -20.31 3.78 -0.58
N PRO A 270 -19.84 4.63 -1.50
CA PRO A 270 -18.42 4.98 -1.62
C PRO A 270 -17.87 5.80 -0.45
N SER A 271 -18.72 6.31 0.46
CA SER A 271 -18.29 6.93 1.72
C SER A 271 -18.00 5.90 2.82
N LYS A 272 -18.34 4.62 2.59
CA LYS A 272 -18.17 3.48 3.50
C LYS A 272 -17.14 2.48 2.92
N GLY A 273 -16.99 1.31 3.54
CA GLY A 273 -16.05 0.27 3.15
C GLY A 273 -14.59 0.59 3.45
N TYR A 274 -14.32 1.45 4.45
CA TYR A 274 -12.97 1.92 4.77
C TYR A 274 -12.46 1.39 6.11
N ILE A 275 -11.14 1.25 6.21
CA ILE A 275 -10.44 0.97 7.47
C ILE A 275 -9.63 2.20 7.87
N SER A 276 -9.78 2.64 9.11
CA SER A 276 -8.98 3.74 9.67
C SER A 276 -8.27 3.30 10.96
N ILE A 277 -6.97 3.53 11.06
CA ILE A 277 -6.15 3.24 12.22
C ILE A 277 -5.50 4.54 12.67
N ALA A 278 -5.99 5.11 13.78
CA ALA A 278 -5.37 6.28 14.39
C ALA A 278 -4.17 5.89 15.27
N GLY A 279 -4.15 4.66 15.79
CA GLY A 279 -3.06 4.19 16.65
C GLY A 279 -3.28 2.78 17.22
N GLY A 280 -2.54 2.48 18.29
CA GLY A 280 -2.56 1.16 18.95
C GLY A 280 -1.42 0.24 18.50
N LYS A 281 -1.43 -0.98 19.04
CA LYS A 281 -0.52 -2.08 18.67
C LYS A 281 -1.33 -3.23 18.09
N LEU A 282 -1.15 -3.52 16.81
CA LEU A 282 -1.87 -4.56 16.09
C LEU A 282 -0.88 -5.65 15.65
N ASN A 283 -1.12 -6.89 16.07
CA ASN A 283 -0.42 -8.07 15.57
C ASN A 283 -1.43 -8.96 14.84
N VAL A 284 -1.31 -9.07 13.53
CA VAL A 284 -2.28 -9.75 12.67
C VAL A 284 -1.60 -10.89 11.94
N THR A 285 -2.12 -12.10 12.09
CA THR A 285 -1.84 -13.24 11.23
C THR A 285 -3.12 -13.61 10.52
N ALA A 286 -3.12 -13.53 9.19
CA ALA A 286 -4.26 -13.80 8.34
C ALA A 286 -3.92 -14.89 7.32
N GLY A 287 -4.87 -15.77 7.04
CA GLY A 287 -4.76 -16.73 5.94
C GLY A 287 -5.05 -16.06 4.59
N GLY A 288 -5.89 -15.03 4.58
CA GLY A 288 -6.13 -14.12 3.46
C GLY A 288 -5.29 -12.83 3.58
N ASP A 289 -5.94 -11.70 3.35
CA ASP A 289 -5.36 -10.36 3.43
C ASP A 289 -5.16 -9.94 4.91
N GLY A 290 -4.10 -9.19 5.19
CA GLY A 290 -3.91 -8.63 6.53
C GLY A 290 -5.01 -7.62 6.89
N LEU A 291 -5.17 -6.62 6.03
CA LEU A 291 -6.29 -5.68 6.02
C LEU A 291 -6.91 -5.67 4.61
N SER A 292 -8.24 -5.72 4.55
CA SER A 292 -9.02 -5.69 3.31
C SER A 292 -10.12 -4.63 3.39
N ALA A 293 -9.99 -3.57 2.60
CA ALA A 293 -10.98 -2.50 2.51
C ALA A 293 -11.45 -2.33 1.07
N ILE A 294 -12.77 -2.26 0.87
CA ILE A 294 -13.35 -2.00 -0.45
C ILE A 294 -13.03 -0.58 -0.95
N THR A 295 -12.89 0.39 -0.04
CA THR A 295 -12.50 1.74 -0.41
C THR A 295 -11.10 2.06 0.10
N ASP A 296 -10.96 2.57 1.32
CA ASP A 296 -9.70 3.20 1.73
C ASP A 296 -9.09 2.53 2.96
N ILE A 297 -7.76 2.50 3.01
CA ILE A 297 -6.99 2.19 4.21
C ILE A 297 -6.24 3.45 4.65
N LEU A 298 -6.54 3.93 5.84
CA LEU A 298 -5.99 5.18 6.39
C LEU A 298 -5.27 4.86 7.70
N ILE A 299 -3.95 4.96 7.73
CA ILE A 299 -3.12 4.62 8.89
C ILE A 299 -2.37 5.87 9.34
N ASP A 300 -2.82 6.53 10.40
CA ASP A 300 -2.18 7.74 10.92
C ASP A 300 -0.93 7.41 11.75
N ALA A 301 -1.09 6.56 12.76
CA ALA A 301 -0.01 6.11 13.64
C ALA A 301 -0.23 4.68 14.14
N GLY A 302 0.61 4.23 15.07
CA GLY A 302 0.54 2.90 15.69
C GLY A 302 1.69 1.97 15.31
N GLU A 303 1.68 0.77 15.90
CA GLU A 303 2.61 -0.33 15.61
C GLU A 303 1.83 -1.50 15.00
N LEU A 304 2.05 -1.78 13.72
CA LEU A 304 1.37 -2.85 12.99
C LEU A 304 2.40 -3.92 12.61
N THR A 305 2.16 -5.16 13.01
CA THR A 305 2.90 -6.34 12.53
C THR A 305 1.93 -7.30 11.87
N ILE A 306 2.09 -7.53 10.57
CA ILE A 306 1.14 -8.27 9.73
C ILE A 306 1.86 -9.43 9.04
N SER A 307 1.27 -10.62 9.11
CA SER A 307 1.63 -11.78 8.31
C SER A 307 0.40 -12.24 7.52
N ALA A 308 0.45 -12.17 6.19
CA ALA A 308 -0.67 -12.53 5.30
C ALA A 308 -0.31 -13.73 4.41
N GLY A 309 -1.24 -14.68 4.25
CA GLY A 309 -1.07 -15.87 3.41
C GLY A 309 0.12 -16.78 3.76
N GLY A 310 0.68 -16.67 4.97
CA GLY A 310 1.90 -17.39 5.38
C GLY A 310 3.22 -16.71 4.98
N GLY A 311 3.17 -15.47 4.46
CA GLY A 311 4.33 -14.62 4.17
C GLY A 311 4.97 -14.86 2.80
N ARG A 312 5.99 -14.06 2.46
CA ARG A 312 6.61 -13.94 1.12
C ARG A 312 7.12 -15.21 0.45
N SER A 313 7.29 -16.28 1.21
CA SER A 313 7.78 -17.56 0.70
C SER A 313 6.69 -18.62 0.59
N ALA A 314 5.46 -18.28 0.96
CA ALA A 314 4.32 -19.15 0.80
C ALA A 314 3.89 -19.19 -0.67
N SER A 315 3.39 -20.35 -1.10
CA SER A 315 2.68 -20.49 -2.36
C SER A 315 1.21 -20.61 -2.03
N ILE A 316 0.42 -19.68 -2.56
CA ILE A 316 -1.03 -19.63 -2.38
C ILE A 316 -1.73 -20.01 -3.69
N ASN A 317 -3.04 -20.24 -3.62
CA ASN A 317 -3.85 -20.43 -4.81
C ASN A 317 -3.94 -19.12 -5.61
N THR A 318 -3.97 -19.17 -6.93
CA THR A 318 -4.03 -17.98 -7.81
C THR A 318 -5.30 -17.16 -7.65
N ASP A 319 -6.36 -17.76 -7.12
CA ASP A 319 -7.63 -17.07 -6.86
C ASP A 319 -7.73 -16.56 -5.41
N ALA A 320 -6.71 -16.82 -4.57
CA ALA A 320 -6.66 -16.29 -3.21
C ALA A 320 -6.04 -14.90 -3.21
N SER A 321 -6.53 -14.03 -2.32
CA SER A 321 -5.90 -12.76 -2.00
C SER A 321 -5.10 -12.95 -0.71
N ALA A 322 -3.84 -12.53 -0.68
CA ALA A 322 -3.01 -12.58 0.51
C ALA A 322 -2.03 -11.41 0.58
N LYS A 323 -2.58 -10.22 0.35
CA LYS A 323 -1.89 -8.95 0.44
C LYS A 323 -1.73 -8.55 1.90
N GLY A 324 -0.68 -7.81 2.21
CA GLY A 324 -0.50 -7.25 3.55
C GLY A 324 -1.61 -6.26 3.87
N LEU A 325 -1.68 -5.19 3.08
CA LEU A 325 -2.75 -4.20 3.08
C LEU A 325 -3.36 -4.10 1.67
N LYS A 326 -4.68 -4.19 1.56
CA LYS A 326 -5.41 -4.10 0.30
C LYS A 326 -6.52 -3.05 0.37
N ALA A 327 -6.40 -2.00 -0.44
CA ALA A 327 -7.41 -0.95 -0.57
C ALA A 327 -7.98 -0.93 -2.00
N GLY A 328 -9.30 -0.99 -2.15
CA GLY A 328 -9.93 -0.86 -3.47
C GLY A 328 -9.95 0.58 -4.04
N GLN A 329 -9.53 1.57 -3.24
CA GLN A 329 -9.32 2.96 -3.63
C GLN A 329 -7.99 3.44 -3.07
N ASN A 330 -7.94 4.32 -2.06
CA ASN A 330 -6.69 4.93 -1.64
C ASN A 330 -6.12 4.29 -0.37
N MET A 331 -4.80 4.26 -0.30
CA MET A 331 -4.05 3.93 0.90
C MET A 331 -3.22 5.15 1.32
N VAL A 332 -3.41 5.64 2.54
CA VAL A 332 -2.64 6.76 3.08
C VAL A 332 -2.00 6.36 4.41
N ILE A 333 -0.67 6.46 4.48
CA ILE A 333 0.13 6.11 5.65
C ILE A 333 0.81 7.38 6.20
N GLY A 334 0.55 7.69 7.47
CA GLY A 334 1.11 8.77 8.27
C GLY A 334 2.46 8.39 8.89
N GLU A 335 2.58 8.52 10.21
CA GLU A 335 3.82 8.30 10.99
C GLU A 335 3.92 6.91 11.64
N ALA A 336 3.17 5.92 11.15
CA ALA A 336 3.11 4.58 11.75
C ALA A 336 4.42 3.77 11.64
N THR A 337 4.59 2.81 12.56
CA THR A 337 5.59 1.74 12.45
C THR A 337 4.91 0.48 11.92
N ILE A 338 5.31 0.03 10.73
CA ILE A 338 4.65 -1.07 10.01
C ILE A 338 5.68 -2.14 9.66
N THR A 339 5.37 -3.41 9.93
CA THR A 339 6.12 -4.57 9.46
C THR A 339 5.16 -5.55 8.80
N ILE A 340 5.39 -5.88 7.53
CA ILE A 340 4.53 -6.76 6.74
C ILE A 340 5.36 -7.89 6.13
N ASP A 341 4.83 -9.11 6.25
CA ASP A 341 5.27 -10.30 5.55
C ASP A 341 4.07 -10.92 4.81
N ALA A 342 3.96 -10.71 3.50
CA ALA A 342 2.80 -11.08 2.69
C ALA A 342 3.17 -12.04 1.57
N ALA A 343 2.27 -12.98 1.25
CA ALA A 343 2.48 -13.95 0.16
C ALA A 343 2.29 -13.35 -1.23
N GLU A 344 1.49 -12.29 -1.35
CA GLU A 344 1.41 -11.42 -2.53
C GLU A 344 2.10 -10.08 -2.21
N ASP A 345 1.48 -8.96 -2.59
CA ASP A 345 1.98 -7.62 -2.35
C ASP A 345 1.94 -7.27 -0.86
N ALA A 346 2.93 -6.53 -0.39
CA ALA A 346 2.88 -6.04 0.98
C ALA A 346 1.89 -4.86 1.11
N LEU A 347 1.92 -3.90 0.17
CA LEU A 347 0.96 -2.80 0.05
C LEU A 347 0.33 -2.82 -1.34
N HIS A 348 -1.00 -2.92 -1.43
CA HIS A 348 -1.73 -2.93 -2.69
C HIS A 348 -2.91 -1.96 -2.67
N SER A 349 -3.04 -1.19 -3.75
CA SER A 349 -4.17 -0.30 -3.97
C SER A 349 -4.60 -0.29 -5.44
N ASP A 350 -5.90 -0.46 -5.68
CA ASP A 350 -6.52 -0.33 -7.01
C ASP A 350 -6.56 1.13 -7.50
N ASN A 351 -5.95 2.07 -6.76
CA ASN A 351 -5.83 3.48 -7.16
C ASN A 351 -4.51 4.10 -6.66
N ASN A 352 -4.51 4.71 -5.47
CA ASN A 352 -3.38 5.50 -4.97
C ASN A 352 -2.77 4.93 -3.68
N VAL A 353 -1.45 4.92 -3.61
CA VAL A 353 -0.69 4.76 -2.35
C VAL A 353 0.06 6.05 -2.04
N THR A 354 -0.18 6.61 -0.86
CA THR A 354 0.54 7.77 -0.33
C THR A 354 1.23 7.42 0.99
N ILE A 355 2.56 7.53 1.03
CA ILE A 355 3.37 7.32 2.23
C ILE A 355 3.92 8.69 2.67
N ASN A 356 3.40 9.22 3.76
CA ASN A 356 3.78 10.53 4.27
C ASN A 356 5.02 10.49 5.17
N ALA A 357 5.13 9.47 6.04
CA ALA A 357 6.22 9.30 6.98
C ALA A 357 6.26 7.85 7.51
N GLY A 358 6.85 7.65 8.69
CA GLY A 358 6.85 6.37 9.41
C GLY A 358 8.10 5.52 9.21
N THR A 359 8.08 4.33 9.81
CA THR A 359 9.11 3.29 9.65
C THR A 359 8.44 2.03 9.15
N ILE A 360 8.69 1.68 7.88
CA ILE A 360 7.94 0.67 7.15
C ILE A 360 8.91 -0.41 6.65
N GLY A 361 8.72 -1.63 7.12
CA GLY A 361 9.47 -2.82 6.70
C GLY A 361 8.57 -3.80 5.95
N LEU A 362 8.88 -4.09 4.70
CA LEU A 362 8.06 -4.93 3.82
C LEU A 362 8.84 -6.16 3.35
N ALA A 363 8.14 -7.29 3.26
CA ALA A 363 8.55 -8.46 2.53
C ALA A 363 7.32 -9.02 1.81
N ALA A 364 7.42 -9.16 0.50
CA ALA A 364 6.32 -9.56 -0.38
C ALA A 364 6.75 -10.74 -1.24
N GLY A 365 5.80 -11.64 -1.53
CA GLY A 365 6.01 -12.71 -2.51
C GLY A 365 5.85 -12.18 -3.94
N ASP A 366 5.04 -11.14 -4.09
CA ASP A 366 4.90 -10.33 -5.30
C ASP A 366 5.47 -8.93 -5.00
N ASP A 367 4.72 -7.83 -5.07
CA ASP A 367 5.33 -6.51 -5.02
C ASP A 367 5.50 -5.92 -3.62
N GLY A 368 6.58 -5.15 -3.44
CA GLY A 368 6.75 -4.39 -2.22
C GLY A 368 5.62 -3.37 -2.05
N VAL A 369 5.40 -2.54 -3.06
CA VAL A 369 4.30 -1.57 -3.13
C VAL A 369 3.73 -1.55 -4.54
N HIS A 370 2.43 -1.81 -4.66
CA HIS A 370 1.67 -1.76 -5.90
C HIS A 370 0.55 -0.73 -5.80
N ALA A 371 0.49 0.20 -6.76
CA ALA A 371 -0.62 1.15 -6.90
C ALA A 371 -1.01 1.30 -8.38
N ASP A 372 -2.25 0.98 -8.74
CA ASP A 372 -2.70 1.04 -10.15
C ASP A 372 -2.48 2.43 -10.79
N ALA A 373 -2.73 3.51 -10.05
CA ALA A 373 -2.71 4.88 -10.57
C ALA A 373 -1.49 5.68 -10.13
N THR A 374 -1.31 5.88 -8.82
CA THR A 374 -0.19 6.69 -8.31
C THR A 374 0.41 6.16 -7.03
N LEU A 375 1.74 6.18 -6.96
CA LEU A 375 2.52 6.01 -5.74
C LEU A 375 3.24 7.32 -5.40
N THR A 376 2.94 7.90 -4.24
CA THR A 376 3.60 9.09 -3.72
C THR A 376 4.29 8.81 -2.39
N ILE A 377 5.59 9.09 -2.30
CA ILE A 377 6.38 8.96 -1.06
C ILE A 377 6.90 10.34 -0.67
N ASN A 378 6.35 10.89 0.42
CA ASN A 378 6.70 12.21 0.95
C ASN A 378 7.75 12.17 2.08
N GLY A 379 8.08 10.99 2.59
CA GLY A 379 9.03 10.84 3.69
C GLY A 379 9.05 9.43 4.28
N GLY A 380 9.67 9.30 5.46
CA GLY A 380 9.77 8.04 6.20
C GLY A 380 10.97 7.17 5.84
N ASP A 381 11.14 6.09 6.59
CA ASP A 381 12.12 5.03 6.35
C ASP A 381 11.40 3.80 5.79
N LEU A 382 11.60 3.50 4.50
CA LEU A 382 10.97 2.38 3.79
C LEU A 382 12.03 1.33 3.43
N THR A 383 11.90 0.12 3.98
CA THR A 383 12.76 -1.01 3.66
C THR A 383 11.95 -2.15 3.07
N ILE A 384 12.21 -2.48 1.79
CA ILE A 384 11.64 -3.63 1.11
C ILE A 384 12.72 -4.70 1.02
N SER A 385 12.59 -5.71 1.87
CA SER A 385 13.62 -6.74 2.05
C SER A 385 13.54 -7.88 1.02
N ASN A 386 12.37 -8.06 0.41
CA ASN A 386 12.09 -9.04 -0.64
C ASN A 386 10.83 -8.61 -1.39
N SER A 387 10.87 -8.69 -2.71
CA SER A 387 9.71 -8.58 -3.59
C SER A 387 10.02 -9.15 -4.98
N TYR A 388 9.00 -9.30 -5.82
CA TYR A 388 9.16 -9.47 -7.26
C TYR A 388 9.59 -8.12 -7.84
N GLU A 389 8.74 -7.09 -7.79
CA GLU A 389 9.11 -5.71 -8.05
C GLU A 389 9.16 -4.88 -6.75
N GLY A 390 10.06 -3.90 -6.68
CA GLY A 390 10.20 -3.07 -5.49
C GLY A 390 9.02 -2.11 -5.32
N LEU A 391 8.89 -1.18 -6.27
CA LEU A 391 7.82 -0.19 -6.34
C LEU A 391 7.20 -0.26 -7.74
N GLU A 392 5.89 -0.49 -7.83
CA GLU A 392 5.14 -0.51 -9.08
C GLU A 392 3.98 0.51 -9.06
N SER A 393 3.91 1.35 -10.10
CA SER A 393 2.73 2.19 -10.37
C SER A 393 2.80 2.83 -11.75
N ALA A 394 1.66 3.26 -12.30
CA ALA A 394 1.64 4.09 -13.50
C ALA A 394 2.38 5.42 -13.31
N VAL A 395 2.30 6.03 -12.12
CA VAL A 395 3.04 7.25 -11.78
C VAL A 395 3.66 7.12 -10.41
N ILE A 396 4.97 7.29 -10.33
CA ILE A 396 5.71 7.25 -9.07
C ILE A 396 6.33 8.62 -8.79
N THR A 397 6.04 9.18 -7.62
CA THR A 397 6.65 10.42 -7.12
C THR A 397 7.32 10.20 -5.78
N ILE A 398 8.64 10.43 -5.72
CA ILE A 398 9.45 10.37 -4.50
C ILE A 398 9.87 11.79 -4.16
N ASN A 399 9.23 12.39 -3.16
CA ASN A 399 9.54 13.74 -2.71
C ASN A 399 10.68 13.74 -1.68
N GLU A 400 10.65 12.85 -0.70
CA GLU A 400 11.70 12.65 0.31
C GLU A 400 11.67 11.18 0.81
N GLY A 401 12.42 10.88 1.88
CA GLY A 401 12.44 9.57 2.55
C GLY A 401 13.76 8.81 2.37
N ASN A 402 13.94 7.75 3.15
CA ASN A 402 15.04 6.80 3.02
C ASN A 402 14.48 5.45 2.56
N ILE A 403 14.60 5.17 1.26
CA ILE A 403 14.05 3.99 0.61
C ILE A 403 15.19 3.02 0.28
N SER A 404 15.09 1.77 0.72
CA SER A 404 15.98 0.69 0.33
C SER A 404 15.18 -0.53 -0.08
N LEU A 405 15.40 -1.05 -1.28
CA LEU A 405 14.63 -2.17 -1.82
C LEU A 405 15.50 -3.27 -2.43
N VAL A 406 15.00 -4.50 -2.37
CA VAL A 406 15.56 -5.70 -3.00
C VAL A 406 14.45 -6.35 -3.83
N ALA A 407 14.66 -6.43 -5.15
CA ALA A 407 13.68 -6.94 -6.11
C ALA A 407 14.26 -8.11 -6.93
N GLN A 408 13.40 -9.09 -7.23
CA GLN A 408 13.74 -10.25 -8.06
C GLN A 408 13.64 -9.94 -9.56
N ASP A 409 12.78 -8.99 -9.92
CA ASP A 409 12.73 -8.35 -11.22
C ASP A 409 13.09 -6.87 -11.00
N ASP A 410 12.21 -5.94 -11.33
CA ASP A 410 12.54 -4.52 -11.40
C ASP A 410 12.52 -3.85 -10.03
N GLY A 411 13.49 -2.96 -9.81
CA GLY A 411 13.57 -2.20 -8.58
C GLY A 411 12.44 -1.19 -8.45
N VAL A 412 12.26 -0.41 -9.51
CA VAL A 412 11.15 0.53 -9.68
C VAL A 412 10.59 0.30 -11.06
N ASN A 413 9.33 -0.11 -11.15
CA ASN A 413 8.62 -0.34 -12.41
C ASN A 413 7.54 0.72 -12.58
N VAL A 414 7.71 1.58 -13.60
CA VAL A 414 6.70 2.57 -13.98
C VAL A 414 5.98 2.12 -15.23
N ALA A 415 4.95 1.33 -15.01
CA ALA A 415 4.13 0.69 -16.02
C ALA A 415 2.64 0.76 -15.65
N GLY A 416 1.78 0.41 -16.61
CA GLY A 416 0.35 0.26 -16.36
C GLY A 416 -0.05 -1.20 -16.45
N GLY A 417 -0.91 -1.63 -15.54
CA GLY A 417 -1.50 -2.97 -15.50
C GLY A 417 -2.15 -3.19 -14.15
N ASP A 418 -3.25 -3.94 -14.11
CA ASP A 418 -3.72 -4.57 -12.89
C ASP A 418 -2.78 -5.76 -12.61
N GLY A 419 -2.02 -5.73 -11.50
CA GLY A 419 -0.99 -6.73 -11.12
C GLY A 419 -1.42 -8.22 -11.09
N SER A 420 -2.63 -8.55 -11.53
CA SER A 420 -3.20 -9.90 -11.62
C SER A 420 -2.59 -10.83 -12.69
N SER A 421 -1.38 -10.60 -13.21
CA SER A 421 -0.88 -11.39 -14.36
C SER A 421 0.57 -11.85 -14.32
N MET A 422 0.98 -12.46 -13.22
CA MET A 422 2.02 -13.51 -13.24
C MET A 422 1.58 -14.80 -13.98
N GLN A 423 0.84 -14.77 -15.10
CA GLN A 423 0.96 -15.84 -16.10
C GLN A 423 0.33 -15.52 -17.47
N GLY A 424 1.19 -15.17 -18.43
CA GLY A 424 0.97 -15.47 -19.83
C GLY A 424 0.65 -14.27 -20.69
N GLY A 425 1.59 -13.93 -21.58
CA GLY A 425 1.35 -13.00 -22.68
C GLY A 425 0.10 -13.41 -23.46
N GLY A 426 -0.95 -12.60 -23.36
CA GLY A 426 -2.25 -12.95 -23.95
C GLY A 426 -3.32 -11.89 -23.77
N MET A 427 -3.38 -10.96 -24.72
CA MET A 427 -4.53 -10.15 -25.15
C MET A 427 -5.47 -9.62 -24.06
N GLY A 428 -5.39 -8.31 -23.83
CA GLY A 428 -6.23 -7.53 -22.92
C GLY A 428 -7.72 -7.88 -22.97
N ARG A 429 -8.35 -7.83 -21.79
CA ARG A 429 -9.77 -8.10 -21.57
C ARG A 429 -10.62 -7.12 -22.40
N PRO A 430 -11.55 -7.60 -23.25
CA PRO A 430 -12.44 -6.71 -24.00
C PRO A 430 -13.46 -6.06 -23.05
N GLY A 431 -13.26 -4.80 -22.68
CA GLY A 431 -14.27 -4.02 -21.95
C GLY A 431 -13.76 -3.04 -20.90
N ARG A 432 -12.49 -3.13 -20.46
CA ARG A 432 -11.83 -2.01 -19.77
C ARG A 432 -11.17 -1.12 -20.83
N ASN A 433 -11.31 0.19 -20.67
CA ASN A 433 -10.74 1.16 -21.59
C ASN A 433 -9.27 1.37 -21.22
N ASP A 434 -8.43 0.37 -21.52
CA ASP A 434 -6.98 0.37 -21.22
C ASP A 434 -6.21 1.24 -22.22
N SER A 435 -6.71 2.44 -22.47
CA SER A 435 -6.15 3.40 -23.41
C SER A 435 -5.21 4.37 -22.69
N PHE A 436 -4.07 3.90 -22.21
CA PHE A 436 -3.04 4.78 -21.63
C PHE A 436 -1.85 4.91 -22.59
N ALA A 437 -1.57 6.15 -23.01
CA ALA A 437 -0.46 6.49 -23.90
C ALA A 437 0.85 6.55 -23.11
N ALA A 438 1.99 6.25 -23.75
CA ALA A 438 3.35 6.32 -23.17
C ALA A 438 3.73 7.67 -22.52
N SER A 439 2.96 8.73 -22.74
CA SER A 439 3.09 10.02 -22.05
C SER A 439 2.56 10.04 -20.61
N ASN A 440 1.91 8.96 -20.16
CA ASN A 440 1.25 8.90 -18.85
C ASN A 440 2.06 8.14 -17.79
N TYR A 441 3.13 7.43 -18.19
CA TYR A 441 4.03 6.74 -17.27
C TYR A 441 5.18 7.66 -16.88
N PHE A 442 5.32 7.93 -15.58
CA PHE A 442 6.29 8.93 -15.12
C PHE A 442 6.88 8.63 -13.75
N LEU A 443 8.21 8.64 -13.67
CA LEU A 443 8.96 8.62 -12.41
C LEU A 443 9.48 10.02 -12.10
N SER A 444 9.09 10.58 -10.96
CA SER A 444 9.62 11.84 -10.43
C SER A 444 10.38 11.60 -9.12
N ILE A 445 11.64 12.04 -9.06
CA ILE A 445 12.48 11.98 -7.87
C ILE A 445 12.89 13.41 -7.50
N ASN A 446 12.29 13.95 -6.45
CA ASN A 446 12.47 15.34 -6.03
C ASN A 446 13.40 15.49 -4.80
N GLY A 447 13.73 14.39 -4.11
CA GLY A 447 14.53 14.41 -2.89
C GLY A 447 14.78 13.00 -2.33
N GLY A 448 15.16 12.91 -1.06
CA GLY A 448 15.38 11.64 -0.36
C GLY A 448 16.58 10.81 -0.82
N THR A 449 16.64 9.57 -0.33
CA THR A 449 17.59 8.53 -0.74
C THR A 449 16.82 7.32 -1.26
N LEU A 450 17.17 6.83 -2.45
CA LEU A 450 16.65 5.60 -3.05
C LEU A 450 17.80 4.63 -3.34
N VAL A 451 17.79 3.47 -2.69
CA VAL A 451 18.77 2.40 -2.88
C VAL A 451 18.07 1.19 -3.48
N VAL A 452 18.44 0.84 -4.71
CA VAL A 452 17.85 -0.24 -5.49
C VAL A 452 18.82 -1.40 -5.64
N ASP A 453 18.39 -2.60 -5.27
CA ASP A 453 19.10 -3.86 -5.46
C ASP A 453 18.23 -4.82 -6.29
N ALA A 454 18.20 -4.62 -7.61
CA ALA A 454 17.30 -5.30 -8.53
C ALA A 454 18.03 -6.38 -9.35
N ALA A 455 17.39 -7.53 -9.56
CA ALA A 455 17.88 -8.55 -10.49
C ALA A 455 17.40 -8.30 -11.93
N GLY A 456 16.21 -7.70 -12.06
CA GLY A 456 15.71 -6.96 -13.22
C GLY A 456 16.31 -5.56 -13.33
N ASP A 457 15.62 -4.69 -14.06
CA ASP A 457 16.00 -3.31 -14.25
C ASP A 457 16.03 -2.53 -12.94
N GLY A 458 16.96 -1.57 -12.86
CA GLY A 458 17.09 -0.75 -11.65
C GLY A 458 15.93 0.22 -11.51
N LEU A 459 15.89 1.19 -12.42
CA LEU A 459 14.73 2.03 -12.66
C LEU A 459 14.22 1.69 -14.05
N ASP A 460 13.03 1.13 -14.16
CA ASP A 460 12.32 0.90 -15.41
C ASP A 460 11.12 1.85 -15.51
N ALA A 461 11.01 2.50 -16.66
CA ALA A 461 9.88 3.35 -16.96
C ALA A 461 9.46 3.20 -18.42
N ASN A 462 8.26 2.67 -18.63
CA ASN A 462 7.58 2.68 -19.94
C ASN A 462 7.19 4.12 -20.42
N GLY A 463 7.69 5.15 -19.72
CA GLY A 463 7.59 6.55 -20.06
C GLY A 463 8.86 7.31 -19.70
N SER A 464 8.74 8.42 -18.96
CA SER A 464 9.89 9.30 -18.66
C SER A 464 10.29 9.31 -17.20
N ILE A 465 11.56 9.61 -16.95
CA ILE A 465 12.14 9.81 -15.64
C ILE A 465 12.55 11.28 -15.49
N MET A 466 12.25 11.88 -14.34
CA MET A 466 12.76 13.19 -13.95
C MET A 466 13.35 13.12 -12.55
N MET A 467 14.60 13.54 -12.43
CA MET A 467 15.28 13.62 -11.14
C MET A 467 15.73 15.06 -10.87
N ASN A 468 15.12 15.69 -9.87
CA ASN A 468 15.35 17.09 -9.49
C ASN A 468 16.31 17.23 -8.30
N ALA A 469 16.33 16.27 -7.37
CA ALA A 469 17.31 16.20 -6.29
C ALA A 469 17.42 14.75 -5.75
N GLY A 470 17.96 14.58 -4.54
CA GLY A 470 18.08 13.29 -3.87
C GLY A 470 19.36 12.51 -4.19
N LEU A 471 19.46 11.32 -3.62
CA LEU A 471 20.53 10.34 -3.83
C LEU A 471 19.93 9.03 -4.36
N VAL A 472 20.25 8.66 -5.60
CA VAL A 472 19.80 7.40 -6.21
C VAL A 472 20.99 6.49 -6.43
N LEU A 473 20.92 5.28 -5.88
CA LEU A 473 21.95 4.25 -5.94
C LEU A 473 21.35 2.96 -6.51
N VAL A 474 21.88 2.47 -7.62
CA VAL A 474 21.41 1.21 -8.25
C VAL A 474 22.54 0.18 -8.24
N HIS A 475 22.22 -1.01 -7.70
CA HIS A 475 23.07 -2.19 -7.66
C HIS A 475 22.54 -3.29 -8.58
N GLY A 476 22.99 -3.33 -9.82
CA GLY A 476 22.53 -4.27 -10.85
C GLY A 476 21.86 -3.57 -12.03
N PRO A 477 21.29 -4.34 -12.97
CA PRO A 477 21.28 -5.80 -13.05
C PRO A 477 22.59 -6.41 -13.53
N THR A 478 22.68 -7.74 -13.47
CA THR A 478 23.79 -8.51 -14.10
C THR A 478 23.43 -9.05 -15.48
N ALA A 479 22.13 -9.24 -15.76
CA ALA A 479 21.64 -9.75 -17.04
C ALA A 479 21.82 -8.70 -18.15
N GLN A 480 22.25 -9.16 -19.34
CA GLN A 480 22.53 -8.27 -20.47
C GLN A 480 21.28 -7.77 -21.20
N MET A 481 20.11 -8.32 -20.86
CA MET A 481 18.82 -7.91 -21.42
C MET A 481 18.17 -6.80 -20.58
N ASN A 482 18.82 -6.42 -19.47
CA ASN A 482 18.32 -5.47 -18.48
C ASN A 482 19.39 -4.36 -18.28
N GLY A 483 18.96 -3.17 -17.91
CA GLY A 483 19.74 -1.97 -17.62
C GLY A 483 19.60 -1.48 -16.18
N ALA A 484 20.64 -0.79 -15.68
CA ALA A 484 20.52 -0.13 -14.37
C ALA A 484 19.52 1.03 -14.42
N LEU A 485 19.32 1.57 -15.62
CA LEU A 485 18.31 2.53 -16.01
C LEU A 485 17.72 1.98 -17.31
N ASP A 486 16.40 1.87 -17.38
CA ASP A 486 15.64 1.63 -18.60
C ASP A 486 14.47 2.61 -18.66
N TYR A 487 14.29 3.23 -19.82
CA TYR A 487 13.18 4.14 -20.04
C TYR A 487 12.89 4.29 -21.53
N ASP A 488 11.61 4.44 -21.86
CA ASP A 488 11.13 4.59 -23.24
C ASP A 488 11.11 6.05 -23.72
N GLY A 489 10.87 6.97 -22.80
CA GLY A 489 10.69 8.40 -23.06
C GLY A 489 11.99 9.19 -22.94
N SER A 490 12.07 10.02 -21.91
CA SER A 490 13.25 10.82 -21.60
C SER A 490 13.68 10.66 -20.15
N PHE A 491 14.97 10.83 -19.89
CA PHE A 491 15.49 10.98 -18.54
C PHE A 491 16.11 12.37 -18.39
N ALA A 492 15.32 13.27 -17.79
CA ALA A 492 15.72 14.63 -17.43
C ALA A 492 16.34 14.68 -16.02
N LEU A 493 17.67 14.78 -15.96
CA LEU A 493 18.41 14.93 -14.72
C LEU A 493 18.72 16.42 -14.46
N ASN A 494 18.03 17.00 -13.48
CA ASN A 494 18.09 18.41 -13.13
C ASN A 494 18.91 18.70 -11.85
N GLY A 495 19.09 17.69 -11.00
CA GLY A 495 19.85 17.82 -9.75
C GLY A 495 20.02 16.49 -9.02
N GLY A 496 20.65 16.53 -7.85
CA GLY A 496 20.90 15.34 -7.02
C GLY A 496 22.09 14.48 -7.48
N THR A 497 22.31 13.36 -6.81
CA THR A 497 23.40 12.43 -7.11
C THR A 497 22.84 11.09 -7.60
N LEU A 498 23.24 10.69 -8.80
CA LEU A 498 22.88 9.40 -9.41
C LEU A 498 24.13 8.53 -9.51
N VAL A 499 24.06 7.30 -9.01
CA VAL A 499 25.09 6.27 -9.19
C VAL A 499 24.40 4.96 -9.57
N ALA A 500 24.47 4.57 -10.84
CA ALA A 500 23.81 3.35 -11.32
C ALA A 500 24.83 2.39 -11.93
N ALA A 501 25.04 1.24 -11.28
CA ALA A 501 26.01 0.23 -11.72
C ALA A 501 25.29 -1.03 -12.16
N GLY A 502 25.49 -1.46 -13.41
CA GLY A 502 24.82 -2.65 -13.95
C GLY A 502 25.48 -3.22 -15.19
N SER A 503 24.71 -4.00 -15.94
CA SER A 503 25.11 -4.60 -17.21
C SER A 503 25.43 -3.52 -18.27
N ALA A 504 26.20 -3.89 -19.31
CA ALA A 504 26.46 -3.01 -20.45
C ALA A 504 25.59 -3.33 -21.67
N GLY A 505 24.67 -4.30 -21.56
CA GLY A 505 23.91 -4.82 -22.69
C GLY A 505 22.79 -3.88 -23.16
N MET A 506 21.97 -3.44 -22.22
CA MET A 506 20.86 -2.48 -22.41
C MET A 506 21.12 -1.16 -21.67
N VAL A 507 22.38 -0.76 -21.56
CA VAL A 507 22.74 0.41 -20.75
C VAL A 507 22.17 1.70 -21.32
N GLN A 508 21.39 2.40 -20.51
CA GLN A 508 20.97 3.77 -20.73
C GLN A 508 21.69 4.74 -19.77
N ALA A 509 21.62 6.04 -20.07
CA ALA A 509 22.10 7.13 -19.23
C ALA A 509 21.14 8.32 -19.41
N PRO A 510 21.08 9.30 -18.49
CA PRO A 510 20.31 10.52 -18.68
C PRO A 510 20.54 11.14 -20.05
N ASP A 511 19.55 11.81 -20.63
CA ASP A 511 19.63 12.32 -22.00
C ASP A 511 19.78 13.85 -22.08
N SER A 512 19.75 14.38 -23.31
CA SER A 512 19.93 15.80 -23.62
C SER A 512 18.88 16.75 -23.02
N SER A 513 17.78 16.24 -22.49
CA SER A 513 16.80 17.01 -21.71
C SER A 513 17.31 17.41 -20.33
N SER A 514 18.39 16.77 -19.85
CA SER A 514 19.02 17.05 -18.56
C SER A 514 19.71 18.40 -18.51
N THR A 515 19.71 19.05 -17.35
CA THR A 515 20.50 20.27 -17.08
C THR A 515 21.78 19.99 -16.28
N GLN A 516 21.90 18.81 -15.67
CA GLN A 516 23.08 18.37 -14.94
C GLN A 516 23.92 17.41 -15.80
N ALA A 517 25.24 17.57 -15.78
CA ALA A 517 26.14 16.71 -16.53
C ALA A 517 26.23 15.30 -15.91
N SER A 518 26.29 14.27 -16.75
CA SER A 518 26.48 12.87 -16.38
C SER A 518 27.67 12.26 -17.13
N VAL A 519 28.16 11.14 -16.61
CA VAL A 519 29.15 10.30 -17.28
C VAL A 519 28.67 8.85 -17.33
N LEU A 520 28.68 8.25 -18.52
CA LEU A 520 28.50 6.82 -18.73
C LEU A 520 29.88 6.18 -18.93
N ILE A 521 30.25 5.29 -18.02
CA ILE A 521 31.52 4.56 -18.04
C ILE A 521 31.25 3.11 -18.42
N ASN A 522 31.76 2.69 -19.57
CA ASN A 522 31.70 1.31 -20.04
C ASN A 522 33.06 0.63 -19.91
N TYR A 523 33.17 -0.28 -18.95
CA TYR A 523 34.39 -1.05 -18.74
C TYR A 523 34.60 -2.04 -19.88
N SER A 524 35.87 -2.24 -20.26
CA SER A 524 36.27 -3.21 -21.28
C SER A 524 35.95 -4.67 -20.91
N SER A 525 35.72 -4.92 -19.61
CA SER A 525 35.29 -6.19 -19.06
C SER A 525 34.47 -5.94 -17.80
N ALA A 526 33.58 -6.88 -17.46
CA ALA A 526 32.84 -6.83 -16.20
C ALA A 526 33.78 -6.75 -14.98
N GLN A 527 33.40 -5.93 -14.02
CA GLN A 527 34.03 -5.73 -12.72
C GLN A 527 33.31 -6.62 -11.69
N ALA A 528 34.05 -7.22 -10.76
CA ALA A 528 33.47 -8.08 -9.75
C ALA A 528 32.55 -7.31 -8.79
N ALA A 529 31.55 -8.00 -8.23
CA ALA A 529 30.79 -7.49 -7.09
C ALA A 529 31.73 -7.11 -5.94
N GLY A 530 31.45 -6.02 -5.25
CA GLY A 530 32.29 -5.48 -4.18
C GLY A 530 33.56 -4.77 -4.66
N ASN A 531 33.84 -4.71 -5.97
CA ASN A 531 34.98 -3.96 -6.50
C ASN A 531 34.65 -2.45 -6.54
N PRO A 532 35.28 -1.61 -5.70
CA PRO A 532 34.90 -0.20 -5.59
C PRO A 532 35.23 0.60 -6.84
N VAL A 533 34.49 1.68 -7.04
CA VAL A 533 34.77 2.72 -8.02
C VAL A 533 34.80 4.09 -7.35
N GLN A 534 35.78 4.90 -7.74
CA GLN A 534 35.86 6.31 -7.34
C GLN A 534 36.02 7.19 -8.57
N ILE A 535 35.36 8.35 -8.56
CA ILE A 535 35.61 9.42 -9.54
C ILE A 535 36.24 10.58 -8.79
N LEU A 536 37.48 10.90 -9.15
CA LEU A 536 38.33 11.88 -8.48
C LEU A 536 38.47 13.15 -9.32
N ASP A 537 38.47 14.31 -8.68
CA ASP A 537 38.88 15.56 -9.30
C ASP A 537 40.41 15.65 -9.51
N GLN A 538 40.86 16.76 -10.07
CA GLN A 538 42.28 17.02 -10.32
C GLN A 538 43.12 17.18 -9.04
N SER A 539 42.49 17.44 -7.89
CA SER A 539 43.15 17.48 -6.59
C SER A 539 43.24 16.11 -5.91
N GLY A 540 42.63 15.08 -6.51
CA GLY A 540 42.56 13.72 -5.98
C GLY A 540 41.41 13.49 -5.00
N GLN A 541 40.47 14.44 -4.89
CA GLN A 541 39.31 14.33 -4.01
C GLN A 541 38.18 13.59 -4.73
N ALA A 542 37.56 12.63 -4.03
CA ALA A 542 36.46 11.86 -4.58
C ALA A 542 35.17 12.68 -4.65
N LEU A 543 34.51 12.65 -5.81
CA LEU A 543 33.13 13.12 -6.01
C LEU A 543 32.12 12.03 -5.67
N VAL A 544 32.49 10.77 -5.93
CA VAL A 544 31.74 9.58 -5.56
C VAL A 544 32.71 8.47 -5.22
N SER A 545 32.34 7.71 -4.19
CA SER A 545 32.93 6.41 -3.89
C SER A 545 31.79 5.41 -3.74
N PHE A 546 31.77 4.37 -4.57
CA PHE A 546 30.68 3.41 -4.61
C PHE A 546 31.21 1.98 -4.71
N THR A 547 30.59 1.08 -3.95
CA THR A 547 30.89 -0.35 -3.91
C THR A 547 29.64 -1.11 -4.39
N PRO A 548 29.52 -1.40 -5.70
CA PRO A 548 28.39 -2.15 -6.23
C PRO A 548 28.25 -3.53 -5.58
N ARG A 549 27.04 -3.90 -5.17
CA ARG A 549 26.74 -5.22 -4.58
C ARG A 549 26.72 -6.34 -5.61
N LYS A 550 26.51 -6.01 -6.88
CA LYS A 550 26.48 -6.95 -8.01
C LYS A 550 27.67 -6.73 -8.95
N GLN A 551 27.96 -7.73 -9.78
CA GLN A 551 28.85 -7.58 -10.92
C GLN A 551 28.31 -6.47 -11.82
N TYR A 552 29.19 -5.61 -12.33
CA TYR A 552 28.81 -4.49 -13.19
C TYR A 552 29.81 -4.33 -14.34
N GLN A 553 29.36 -3.85 -15.48
CA GLN A 553 30.22 -3.47 -16.61
C GLN A 553 30.01 -2.02 -17.02
N ALA A 554 28.86 -1.44 -16.69
CA ALA A 554 28.58 -0.04 -16.85
C ALA A 554 28.43 0.66 -15.49
N LEU A 555 28.80 1.94 -15.45
CA LEU A 555 28.48 2.86 -14.37
C LEU A 555 27.98 4.17 -14.98
N VAL A 556 26.77 4.59 -14.61
CA VAL A 556 26.29 5.95 -14.81
C VAL A 556 26.51 6.74 -13.53
N PHE A 557 27.18 7.89 -13.65
CA PHE A 557 27.38 8.80 -12.54
C PHE A 557 26.96 10.21 -12.91
N SER A 558 26.27 10.88 -11.99
CA SER A 558 26.05 12.31 -12.03
C SER A 558 25.99 12.90 -10.64
N SER A 559 26.41 14.16 -10.51
CA SER A 559 26.38 14.94 -9.28
C SER A 559 26.51 16.42 -9.64
N PRO A 560 25.99 17.36 -8.82
CA PRO A 560 26.20 18.79 -9.04
C PRO A 560 27.69 19.18 -9.01
N ALA A 561 28.56 18.33 -8.46
CA ALA A 561 30.00 18.51 -8.45
C ALA A 561 30.70 18.22 -9.79
N LEU A 562 30.03 17.56 -10.76
CA LEU A 562 30.55 17.42 -12.11
C LEU A 562 30.38 18.72 -12.89
N GLN A 563 31.50 19.35 -13.25
CA GLN A 563 31.55 20.64 -13.91
C GLN A 563 31.92 20.49 -15.38
N GLN A 564 31.18 21.17 -16.24
CA GLN A 564 31.47 21.19 -17.67
C GLN A 564 32.87 21.76 -17.93
N GLY A 565 33.64 21.09 -18.77
CA GLY A 565 35.02 21.44 -19.12
C GLY A 565 36.07 21.00 -18.10
N ALA A 566 35.69 20.54 -16.90
CA ALA A 566 36.63 19.99 -15.92
C ALA A 566 37.03 18.54 -16.29
N SER A 567 38.18 18.10 -15.78
CA SER A 567 38.69 16.74 -15.98
C SER A 567 38.67 15.92 -14.69
N TYR A 568 38.41 14.64 -14.83
CA TYR A 568 38.26 13.69 -13.73
C TYR A 568 39.00 12.39 -14.01
N THR A 569 39.36 11.68 -12.94
CA THR A 569 39.99 10.35 -13.00
C THR A 569 39.04 9.30 -12.44
N ILE A 570 38.83 8.23 -13.19
CA ILE A 570 38.09 7.04 -12.74
C ILE A 570 39.11 6.08 -12.14
N ASN A 571 38.97 5.76 -10.86
CA ASN A 571 39.71 4.70 -10.18
C ASN A 571 38.81 3.49 -9.95
N SER A 572 39.33 2.30 -10.20
CA SER A 572 38.65 1.02 -9.95
C SER A 572 39.50 0.15 -9.01
N GLY A 573 38.84 -0.55 -8.08
CA GLY A 573 39.47 -1.38 -7.06
C GLY A 573 39.96 -0.60 -5.85
N GLY A 574 40.81 -1.27 -5.06
CA GLY A 574 41.26 -0.76 -3.75
C GLY A 574 40.37 -1.22 -2.60
N THR A 575 40.49 -0.56 -1.46
CA THR A 575 39.67 -0.83 -0.27
C THR A 575 38.96 0.45 0.15
N LEU A 576 37.64 0.40 0.16
CA LEU A 576 36.77 1.53 0.46
C LEU A 576 35.81 1.12 1.58
N GLU A 577 35.78 1.92 2.65
CA GLU A 577 34.75 1.80 3.68
C GLU A 577 33.53 2.59 3.23
N THR A 578 32.40 1.92 3.01
CA THR A 578 31.13 2.54 2.60
C THR A 578 30.05 2.28 3.64
N SER A 579 28.95 3.04 3.57
CA SER A 579 27.72 2.71 4.30
C SER A 579 27.13 1.36 3.82
N ALA A 580 26.05 0.92 4.46
CA ALA A 580 25.29 -0.26 4.03
C ALA A 580 24.72 -0.14 2.59
N SER A 581 24.51 1.08 2.09
CA SER A 581 24.11 1.34 0.69
C SER A 581 25.28 1.26 -0.29
N GLY A 582 26.48 0.89 0.17
CA GLY A 582 27.67 0.83 -0.69
C GLY A 582 28.18 2.21 -1.13
N TYR A 583 27.67 3.31 -0.58
CA TYR A 583 28.01 4.68 -0.99
C TYR A 583 28.79 5.44 0.09
N ALA A 584 29.72 6.27 -0.35
CA ALA A 584 30.33 7.33 0.44
C ALA A 584 30.59 8.55 -0.45
N GLN A 585 30.05 9.72 -0.06
CA GLN A 585 30.21 10.95 -0.83
C GLN A 585 31.68 11.39 -0.90
N THR A 586 32.37 11.39 0.24
CA THR A 586 33.78 11.77 0.33
C THR A 586 34.54 10.73 1.15
N ALA A 587 35.28 9.85 0.47
CA ALA A 587 36.26 8.98 1.10
C ALA A 587 37.66 9.36 0.63
N ALA A 588 38.68 9.07 1.44
CA ALA A 588 40.06 9.13 0.98
C ALA A 588 40.24 8.20 -0.24
N ASN A 589 41.24 8.48 -1.10
CA ASN A 589 41.56 7.59 -2.22
C ASN A 589 41.75 6.15 -1.70
N ALA A 590 40.93 5.23 -2.21
CA ALA A 590 40.85 3.83 -1.80
C ALA A 590 42.09 3.01 -2.19
N GLY A 591 43.11 3.63 -2.80
CA GLY A 591 44.28 2.94 -3.34
C GLY A 591 43.95 2.14 -4.61
N GLY A 592 42.85 2.48 -5.29
CA GLY A 592 42.44 1.87 -6.55
C GLY A 592 43.38 2.23 -7.71
N THR A 593 43.26 1.49 -8.82
CA THR A 593 44.05 1.75 -10.03
C THR A 593 43.29 2.70 -10.95
N ALA A 594 43.99 3.69 -11.51
CA ALA A 594 43.41 4.57 -12.52
C ALA A 594 42.99 3.77 -13.76
N TYR A 595 41.69 3.77 -14.06
CA TYR A 595 41.09 3.13 -15.22
C TYR A 595 41.17 4.05 -16.45
N ALA A 596 40.70 5.29 -16.30
CA ALA A 596 40.70 6.28 -17.37
C ALA A 596 40.60 7.71 -16.81
N THR A 597 40.91 8.70 -17.64
CA THR A 597 40.64 10.12 -17.40
C THR A 597 39.65 10.62 -18.43
N PHE A 598 38.73 11.50 -18.05
CA PHE A 598 37.78 12.13 -18.97
C PHE A 598 37.63 13.62 -18.68
N SER A 599 37.11 14.36 -19.64
CA SER A 599 36.66 15.74 -19.43
C SER A 599 35.19 15.84 -19.78
N VAL A 600 34.42 16.59 -18.99
CA VAL A 600 32.99 16.75 -19.24
C VAL A 600 32.79 17.65 -20.46
N SER A 601 32.48 17.07 -21.61
CA SER A 601 32.38 17.79 -22.90
C SER A 601 30.94 18.11 -23.32
N GLU A 602 29.98 17.34 -22.83
CA GLU A 602 28.56 17.41 -23.18
C GLU A 602 27.71 17.03 -21.97
N ILE A 603 26.37 17.12 -22.07
CA ILE A 603 25.45 16.72 -21.00
C ILE A 603 25.68 15.27 -20.58
N VAL A 604 26.03 14.38 -21.52
CA VAL A 604 26.29 12.95 -21.27
C VAL A 604 27.67 12.57 -21.80
N THR A 605 28.69 12.59 -20.96
CA THR A 605 30.04 12.20 -21.38
C THR A 605 30.18 10.68 -21.40
N GLN A 606 30.67 10.09 -22.49
CA GLN A 606 30.92 8.65 -22.58
C GLN A 606 32.42 8.31 -22.43
N VAL A 607 32.72 7.31 -21.60
CA VAL A 607 34.08 6.80 -21.38
C VAL A 607 34.11 5.29 -21.60
N GLY A 608 35.09 4.80 -22.36
CA GLY A 608 35.23 3.37 -22.68
C GLY A 608 34.69 2.98 -24.06
N GLN A 609 34.56 1.69 -24.32
CA GLN A 609 34.11 1.21 -25.63
C GLN A 609 32.59 1.35 -25.79
N ARG A 610 32.15 1.85 -26.95
CA ARG A 610 30.74 1.87 -27.35
C ARG A 610 30.26 0.44 -27.57
N ILE A 611 29.53 -0.11 -26.61
CA ILE A 611 28.82 -1.38 -26.74
C ILE A 611 27.37 -1.08 -26.33
N GLY A 612 26.41 -1.28 -27.24
CA GLY A 612 24.99 -0.99 -27.03
C GLY A 612 24.36 -0.18 -28.17
N ARG A 613 23.16 -0.55 -28.61
CA ARG A 613 22.33 0.27 -29.50
C ARG A 613 21.64 1.32 -28.62
N GLN A 614 22.05 2.58 -28.69
CA GLN A 614 21.16 3.66 -28.28
C GLN A 614 19.89 3.55 -29.14
N ARG A 615 18.73 3.42 -28.52
CA ARG A 615 17.47 3.72 -29.21
C ARG A 615 17.24 5.22 -29.20
#